data_AF-A0A2N2M123-F1
#
_entry.id   AF-A0A2N2M123-F1
#
_cell.length_a   1.000
_cell.length_b   1.000
_cell.length_c   1.000
_cell.angle_alpha   90.00
_cell.angle_beta   90.00
_cell.angle_gamma   90.00
#
_symmetry.space_group_name_H-M   'P 1'
#
loop_
_entity.id
_entity.type
_entity.pdbx_description
1 polymer ?
#
loop_
_entity_poly.entity_id
_entity_poly.type
_entity_poly.pdbx_seq_one_letter_code
_entity_poly.pdbx_strand_id
1 'polypeptide(L)'
;MTKAPTPKVISKKHKARLEREQIQRKRILIAAFAVAAIIVAILLYGVLDQTILKAQRAVAKVGDQTIRSDEFIKQVKFQRYQLNQQATQYQSLKQIFGADSSNTSYIDNLILQIQSQMANTEGLGSNVLDNMINDIIIANYAKANNISVSDQEVKEEFQ
;
A
#
# COMPACT_ATOMS: atom_id res chain seq x y z
N MET A 1 45.94 32.74 -61.68
CA MET A 1 45.34 31.46 -62.11
C MET A 1 44.96 30.66 -60.87
N THR A 2 43.68 30.56 -60.53
CA THR A 2 43.19 29.75 -59.41
C THR A 2 42.21 28.72 -59.95
N LYS A 3 42.57 27.44 -59.82
CA LYS A 3 41.80 26.29 -60.34
C LYS A 3 40.63 26.02 -59.39
N ALA A 4 39.40 26.14 -59.89
CA ALA A 4 38.17 25.87 -59.13
C ALA A 4 38.07 24.36 -58.76
N PRO A 5 37.46 24.01 -57.61
CA PRO A 5 37.40 22.63 -57.14
C PRO A 5 36.39 21.82 -57.95
N THR A 6 36.84 20.70 -58.50
CA THR A 6 36.03 19.77 -59.30
C THR A 6 34.93 19.13 -58.43
N PRO A 7 33.65 19.19 -58.83
CA PRO A 7 32.57 18.63 -58.05
C PRO A 7 32.66 17.10 -58.02
N LYS A 8 32.73 16.54 -56.81
CA LYS A 8 32.78 15.09 -56.58
C LYS A 8 31.45 14.47 -57.00
N VAL A 9 31.41 13.85 -58.18
CA VAL A 9 30.22 13.19 -58.72
C VAL A 9 29.89 11.96 -57.87
N ILE A 10 28.89 12.10 -57.00
CA ILE A 10 28.38 11.00 -56.19
C ILE A 10 27.55 10.09 -57.10
N SER A 11 28.05 8.86 -57.32
CA SER A 11 27.38 7.82 -58.07
C SER A 11 25.98 7.52 -57.51
N LYS A 12 24.96 7.45 -58.38
CA LYS A 12 23.57 7.09 -58.03
C LYS A 12 23.47 5.77 -57.21
N LYS A 13 24.41 4.84 -57.41
CA LYS A 13 24.52 3.59 -56.63
C LYS A 13 24.84 3.83 -55.14
N HIS A 14 25.59 4.87 -54.79
CA HIS A 14 25.92 5.18 -53.40
C HIS A 14 24.76 5.83 -52.65
N LYS A 15 23.96 6.68 -53.30
CA LYS A 15 22.74 7.26 -52.69
C LYS A 15 21.71 6.18 -52.34
N ALA A 16 21.48 5.23 -53.24
CA ALA A 16 20.55 4.13 -53.01
C ALA A 16 20.98 3.18 -51.86
N ARG A 17 22.29 3.03 -51.61
CA ARG A 17 22.81 2.24 -50.48
C ARG A 17 22.63 2.99 -49.15
N LEU A 18 22.89 4.30 -49.15
CA LEU A 18 22.74 5.16 -47.97
C LEU A 18 21.27 5.28 -47.53
N GLU A 19 20.33 5.41 -48.46
CA GLU A 19 18.89 5.45 -48.15
C GLU A 19 18.39 4.14 -47.54
N ARG A 20 18.88 2.99 -48.02
CA ARG A 20 18.57 1.68 -47.44
C ARG A 20 19.11 1.53 -46.02
N GLU A 21 20.32 2.01 -45.74
CA GLU A 21 20.90 2.02 -44.39
C GLU A 21 20.12 2.92 -43.44
N GLN A 22 19.63 4.08 -43.90
CA GLN A 22 18.80 4.96 -43.08
C GLN A 22 17.47 4.32 -42.70
N ILE A 23 16.82 3.62 -43.65
CA ILE A 23 15.57 2.88 -43.37
C ILE A 23 15.83 1.73 -42.40
N GLN A 24 16.93 0.97 -42.57
CA GLN A 24 17.32 -0.09 -41.65
C GLN A 24 17.61 0.46 -40.25
N ARG A 25 18.37 1.56 -40.15
CA ARG A 25 18.65 2.24 -38.88
C ARG A 25 17.37 2.73 -38.20
N LYS A 26 16.43 3.31 -38.95
CA LYS A 26 15.14 3.76 -38.40
C LYS A 26 14.29 2.59 -37.90
N ARG A 27 14.28 1.46 -38.62
CA ARG A 27 13.58 0.23 -38.16
C ARG A 27 14.21 -0.35 -36.91
N ILE A 28 15.54 -0.42 -36.82
CA ILE A 28 16.26 -0.88 -35.63
C ILE A 28 15.98 0.04 -34.44
N LEU A 29 15.96 1.37 -34.65
CA LEU A 29 15.60 2.32 -33.60
C LEU A 29 14.16 2.17 -33.13
N ILE A 30 13.20 1.96 -34.04
CA ILE A 30 11.80 1.71 -33.67
C ILE A 30 11.67 0.39 -32.90
N ALA A 31 12.36 -0.67 -33.34
CA ALA A 31 12.37 -1.95 -32.64
C ALA A 31 12.98 -1.83 -31.24
N ALA A 32 14.09 -1.10 -31.10
CA ALA A 32 14.71 -0.83 -29.80
C ALA A 32 13.77 -0.04 -28.87
N PHE A 33 13.08 0.98 -29.39
CA PHE A 33 12.07 1.73 -28.65
C PHE A 33 10.88 0.85 -28.25
N ALA A 34 10.42 -0.03 -29.13
CA ALA A 34 9.32 -0.96 -28.83
C ALA A 34 9.70 -1.91 -27.69
N VAL A 35 10.91 -2.48 -27.72
CA VAL A 35 11.41 -3.34 -26.65
C VAL A 35 11.53 -2.56 -25.33
N ALA A 36 12.09 -1.35 -25.36
CA ALA A 36 12.19 -0.49 -24.19
C ALA A 36 10.79 -0.15 -23.61
N ALA A 37 9.82 0.16 -24.46
CA ALA A 37 8.45 0.44 -24.05
C ALA A 37 7.77 -0.79 -23.42
N ILE A 38 8.00 -1.99 -23.95
CA ILE A 38 7.48 -3.24 -23.37
C ILE A 38 8.07 -3.46 -21.98
N ILE A 39 9.37 -3.26 -21.79
CA ILE A 39 10.02 -3.38 -20.48
C ILE A 39 9.38 -2.40 -19.48
N VAL A 40 9.21 -1.12 -19.87
CA VAL A 40 8.56 -0.11 -19.03
C VAL A 40 7.11 -0.51 -18.70
N ALA A 41 6.36 -1.03 -19.67
CA ALA A 41 4.98 -1.47 -19.47
C ALA A 41 4.89 -2.62 -18.46
N ILE A 42 5.81 -3.61 -18.53
CA ILE A 42 5.86 -4.72 -17.57
C ILE A 42 6.20 -4.21 -16.16
N LEU A 43 7.16 -3.29 -16.04
CA LEU A 43 7.51 -2.69 -14.75
C LEU A 43 6.34 -1.92 -14.15
N LEU A 44 5.68 -1.08 -14.94
CA LEU A 44 4.48 -0.35 -14.51
C LEU A 44 3.37 -1.32 -14.10
N TYR A 45 3.10 -2.35 -14.89
CA TYR A 45 2.10 -3.37 -14.56
C TYR A 45 2.39 -4.07 -13.22
N GLY A 46 3.65 -4.47 -12.97
CA GLY A 46 4.05 -5.08 -11.71
C GLY A 46 3.84 -4.17 -10.49
N VAL A 47 4.11 -2.87 -10.64
CA VAL A 47 3.86 -1.88 -9.59
C VAL A 47 2.36 -1.68 -9.35
N LEU A 48 1.55 -1.56 -10.41
CA LEU A 48 0.09 -1.43 -10.30
C LEU A 48 -0.56 -2.68 -9.68
N ASP A 49 -0.09 -3.89 -10.03
CA ASP A 49 -0.61 -5.13 -9.46
C ASP A 49 -0.40 -5.21 -7.95
N GLN A 50 0.81 -4.87 -7.49
CA GLN A 50 1.15 -4.91 -6.07
C GLN A 50 0.46 -3.82 -5.25
N THR A 51 0.20 -2.65 -5.82
CA THR A 51 -0.30 -1.49 -5.08
C THR A 51 -1.81 -1.30 -5.15
N ILE A 52 -2.43 -1.53 -6.31
CA ILE A 52 -3.84 -1.23 -6.55
C ILE A 52 -4.68 -2.52 -6.58
N LEU A 53 -4.26 -3.52 -7.36
CA LEU A 53 -5.05 -4.74 -7.57
C LEU A 53 -5.07 -5.65 -6.33
N LYS A 54 -3.98 -5.73 -5.57
CA LYS A 54 -3.99 -6.45 -4.27
C LYS A 54 -4.80 -5.72 -3.20
N ALA A 55 -4.80 -4.38 -3.20
CA ALA A 55 -5.52 -3.58 -2.21
C ALA A 55 -7.04 -3.72 -2.30
N GLN A 56 -7.57 -4.01 -3.49
CA GLN A 56 -9.01 -4.12 -3.73
C GLN A 56 -9.58 -5.54 -3.56
N ARG A 57 -8.77 -6.53 -3.18
CA ARG A 57 -9.27 -7.89 -2.97
C ARG A 57 -10.18 -7.95 -1.75
N ALA A 58 -11.31 -8.63 -1.89
CA ALA A 58 -12.23 -8.89 -0.78
C ALA A 58 -11.57 -9.85 0.23
N VAL A 59 -11.57 -9.46 1.50
CA VAL A 59 -11.10 -10.31 2.63
C VAL A 59 -12.28 -11.07 3.23
N ALA A 60 -13.43 -10.42 3.37
CA ALA A 60 -14.67 -11.03 3.82
C ALA A 60 -15.89 -10.31 3.20
N LYS A 61 -17.03 -10.98 3.19
CA LYS A 61 -18.31 -10.42 2.72
C LYS A 61 -19.38 -10.67 3.78
N VAL A 62 -20.10 -9.61 4.17
CA VAL A 62 -21.15 -9.62 5.19
C VAL A 62 -22.43 -9.09 4.56
N GLY A 63 -23.30 -9.99 4.12
CA GLY A 63 -24.48 -9.63 3.31
C GLY A 63 -24.05 -8.97 1.99
N ASP A 64 -24.48 -7.73 1.77
CA ASP A 64 -24.12 -6.94 0.59
C ASP A 64 -22.85 -6.10 0.75
N GLN A 65 -22.32 -5.97 1.97
CA GLN A 65 -21.10 -5.20 2.23
C GLN A 65 -19.85 -6.09 2.12
N THR A 66 -18.80 -5.56 1.51
CA THR A 66 -17.53 -6.26 1.30
C THR A 66 -16.42 -5.55 2.06
N ILE A 67 -15.72 -6.30 2.93
CA ILE A 67 -14.52 -5.82 3.60
C ILE A 67 -13.35 -5.98 2.64
N ARG A 68 -12.73 -4.87 2.24
CA ARG A 68 -11.58 -4.88 1.31
C ARG A 68 -10.26 -5.01 2.06
N SER A 69 -9.24 -5.49 1.36
CA SER A 69 -7.89 -5.67 1.90
C SER A 69 -7.29 -4.35 2.40
N ASP A 70 -7.55 -3.24 1.72
CA ASP A 70 -7.05 -1.92 2.13
C ASP A 70 -7.64 -1.46 3.47
N GLU A 71 -8.94 -1.67 3.68
CA GLU A 71 -9.65 -1.35 4.93
C GLU A 71 -9.13 -2.23 6.07
N PHE A 72 -9.04 -3.54 5.83
CA PHE A 72 -8.50 -4.49 6.79
C PHE A 72 -7.07 -4.13 7.22
N ILE A 73 -6.17 -3.86 6.26
CA ILE A 73 -4.78 -3.48 6.57
C ILE A 73 -4.72 -2.17 7.37
N LYS A 74 -5.56 -1.19 7.04
CA LYS A 74 -5.65 0.06 7.81
C LYS A 74 -6.07 -0.21 9.25
N GLN A 75 -7.09 -1.04 9.46
CA GLN A 75 -7.58 -1.38 10.79
C GLN A 75 -6.55 -2.18 11.60
N VAL A 76 -5.84 -3.12 10.99
CA VAL A 76 -4.74 -3.85 11.64
C VAL A 76 -3.63 -2.90 12.06
N LYS A 77 -3.24 -1.95 11.20
CA LYS A 77 -2.24 -0.93 11.54
C LYS A 77 -2.70 -0.06 12.71
N PHE A 78 -3.97 0.33 12.71
CA PHE A 78 -4.56 1.10 13.80
C PHE A 78 -4.56 0.31 15.12
N GLN A 79 -4.96 -0.96 15.10
CA GLN A 79 -4.92 -1.84 16.28
C GLN A 79 -3.49 -1.98 16.83
N ARG A 80 -2.49 -2.16 15.96
CA ARG A 80 -1.07 -2.20 16.37
C ARG A 80 -0.60 -0.87 16.95
N TYR A 81 -1.07 0.24 16.40
CA TYR A 81 -0.78 1.56 16.94
C TYR A 81 -1.33 1.69 18.36
N GLN A 82 -2.60 1.32 18.60
CA GLN A 82 -3.20 1.34 19.94
C GLN A 82 -2.43 0.48 20.95
N LEU A 83 -2.02 -0.74 20.56
CA LEU A 83 -1.20 -1.62 21.40
C LEU A 83 0.15 -0.98 21.75
N ASN A 84 0.83 -0.35 20.78
CA ASN A 84 2.08 0.38 21.04
C ASN A 84 1.89 1.57 21.99
N GLN A 85 0.78 2.31 21.84
CA GLN A 85 0.45 3.41 22.75
C GLN A 85 0.23 2.89 24.17
N GLN A 86 -0.46 1.77 24.32
CA GLN A 86 -0.65 1.11 25.62
C GLN A 86 0.68 0.67 26.24
N ALA A 87 1.58 0.06 25.45
CA ALA A 87 2.92 -0.32 25.92
C ALA A 87 3.74 0.90 26.36
N THR A 88 3.64 2.01 25.64
CA THR A 88 4.32 3.27 25.97
C THR A 88 3.78 3.87 27.28
N GLN A 89 2.46 3.78 27.51
CA GLN A 89 1.85 4.18 28.77
C GLN A 89 2.39 3.35 29.94
N TYR A 90 2.50 2.03 29.78
CA TYR A 90 3.10 1.17 30.80
C TYR A 90 4.59 1.44 31.01
N GLN A 91 5.34 1.78 29.95
CA GLN A 91 6.74 2.18 30.08
C GLN A 91 6.88 3.47 30.90
N SER A 92 6.00 4.45 30.69
CA SER A 92 5.97 5.67 31.51
C SER A 92 5.61 5.35 32.97
N LEU A 93 4.65 4.44 33.19
CA LEU A 93 4.31 3.95 34.53
C LEU A 93 5.52 3.31 35.22
N LYS A 94 6.30 2.49 34.51
CA LYS A 94 7.52 1.88 35.03
C LYS A 94 8.55 2.92 35.49
N GLN A 95 8.66 4.05 34.79
CA GLN A 95 9.59 5.13 35.19
C GLN A 95 9.17 5.79 36.51
N ILE A 96 7.86 5.94 36.73
CA ILE A 96 7.31 6.57 37.94
C ILE A 96 7.40 5.62 39.13
N PHE A 97 7.08 4.34 38.93
CA PHE A 97 7.00 3.32 39.98
C PHE A 97 8.26 2.43 40.08
N GLY A 98 9.34 2.82 39.39
CA GLY A 98 10.55 2.01 39.22
C GLY A 98 11.43 1.85 40.46
N ALA A 99 11.06 2.47 41.58
CA ALA A 99 11.79 2.37 42.84
C ALA A 99 11.60 1.02 43.57
N ASP A 100 10.51 0.30 43.26
CA ASP A 100 10.20 -1.02 43.84
C ASP A 100 10.30 -2.11 42.76
N SER A 101 11.15 -3.11 43.01
CA SER A 101 11.43 -4.21 42.07
C SER A 101 10.23 -5.13 41.82
N SER A 102 9.28 -5.18 42.75
CA SER A 102 8.03 -5.95 42.59
C SER A 102 7.12 -5.30 41.54
N ASN A 103 6.96 -3.98 41.61
CA ASN A 103 6.16 -3.19 40.67
C ASN A 103 6.76 -3.21 39.26
N THR A 104 8.08 -3.12 39.13
CA THR A 104 8.73 -3.20 37.81
C THR A 104 8.50 -4.53 37.13
N SER A 105 8.56 -5.63 37.88
CA SER A 105 8.38 -6.99 37.34
C SER A 105 6.94 -7.21 36.87
N TYR A 106 5.96 -6.69 37.61
CA TYR A 106 4.56 -6.72 37.19
C TYR A 106 4.32 -5.95 35.88
N ILE A 107 4.85 -4.72 35.79
CA ILE A 107 4.70 -3.89 34.59
C ILE A 107 5.39 -4.53 33.38
N ASP A 108 6.56 -5.14 33.58
CA ASP A 108 7.26 -5.87 32.51
C ASP A 108 6.43 -7.03 31.96
N ASN A 109 5.70 -7.75 32.82
CA ASN A 109 4.77 -8.80 32.37
C ASN A 109 3.63 -8.23 31.50
N LEU A 110 3.06 -7.07 31.86
CA LEU A 110 2.03 -6.41 31.04
C LEU A 110 2.56 -6.02 29.66
N ILE A 111 3.77 -5.45 29.60
CA ILE A 111 4.41 -5.08 28.34
C ILE A 111 4.69 -6.33 27.49
N LEU A 112 5.18 -7.42 28.10
CA LEU A 112 5.41 -8.69 27.41
C LEU A 112 4.11 -9.28 26.84
N GLN A 113 2.99 -9.14 27.55
CA GLN A 113 1.68 -9.58 27.04
C GLN A 113 1.24 -8.77 25.81
N ILE A 114 1.48 -7.46 25.78
CA ILE A 114 1.19 -6.64 24.60
C ILE A 114 2.09 -7.07 23.43
N GLN A 115 3.38 -7.28 23.69
CA GLN A 115 4.33 -7.72 22.67
C GLN A 115 3.96 -9.09 22.10
N SER A 116 3.48 -10.03 22.92
CA SER A 116 3.05 -11.35 22.45
C SER A 116 1.80 -11.27 21.58
N GLN A 117 0.84 -10.40 21.91
CA GLN A 117 -0.32 -10.12 21.06
C GLN A 117 0.10 -9.52 19.71
N MET A 118 1.05 -8.59 19.71
CA MET A 118 1.58 -7.99 18.49
C MET A 118 2.40 -8.96 17.64
N ALA A 119 3.08 -9.93 18.27
CA ALA A 119 3.85 -10.96 17.60
C ALA A 119 2.93 -11.98 16.91
N ASN A 120 1.78 -12.29 17.51
CA ASN A 120 0.76 -13.15 16.92
C ASN A 120 -0.04 -12.41 15.84
N THR A 121 0.55 -12.30 14.65
CA THR A 121 -0.02 -11.56 13.51
C THR A 121 -1.33 -12.17 13.03
N GLU A 122 -1.44 -13.50 13.01
CA GLU A 122 -2.66 -14.20 12.57
C GLU A 122 -3.81 -13.99 13.55
N GLY A 123 -3.55 -14.16 14.86
CA GLY A 123 -4.54 -13.90 15.90
C GLY A 123 -4.99 -12.45 15.91
N LEU A 124 -4.07 -11.49 15.79
CA LEU A 124 -4.41 -10.08 15.70
C LEU A 124 -5.27 -9.78 14.46
N GLY A 125 -4.91 -10.36 13.32
CA GLY A 125 -5.66 -10.23 12.08
C GLY A 125 -7.09 -10.78 12.21
N SER A 126 -7.26 -11.96 12.80
CA SER A 126 -8.59 -12.55 13.04
C SER A 126 -9.45 -11.64 13.91
N ASN A 127 -8.93 -11.20 15.06
CA ASN A 127 -9.68 -10.31 15.97
C ASN A 127 -10.11 -9.02 15.28
N VAL A 128 -9.23 -8.42 14.48
CA VAL A 128 -9.57 -7.21 13.72
C VAL A 128 -10.66 -7.49 12.69
N LEU A 129 -10.56 -8.60 11.96
CA LEU A 129 -11.57 -8.99 10.99
C LEU A 129 -12.93 -9.24 11.66
N ASP A 130 -12.94 -9.96 12.77
CA ASP A 130 -14.15 -10.27 13.55
C ASP A 130 -14.81 -8.99 14.06
N ASN A 131 -14.03 -8.03 14.57
CA ASN A 131 -14.53 -6.72 14.97
C ASN A 131 -15.16 -5.97 13.80
N MET A 132 -14.49 -5.93 12.64
CA MET A 132 -15.04 -5.29 11.44
C MET A 132 -16.34 -5.94 10.96
N ILE A 133 -16.44 -7.27 11.06
CA ILE A 133 -17.67 -8.00 10.73
C ILE A 133 -18.79 -7.63 11.70
N ASN A 134 -18.50 -7.63 13.01
CA ASN A 134 -19.47 -7.26 14.05
C ASN A 134 -19.98 -5.83 13.86
N ASP A 135 -19.11 -4.88 13.56
CA ASP A 135 -19.49 -3.48 13.30
C ASP A 135 -20.48 -3.38 12.13
N ILE A 136 -20.26 -4.13 11.05
CA ILE A 136 -21.18 -4.16 9.91
C ILE A 136 -22.52 -4.78 10.30
N ILE A 137 -22.52 -5.87 11.08
CA ILE A 137 -23.75 -6.53 11.56
C ILE A 137 -24.56 -5.55 12.42
N ILE A 138 -23.91 -4.87 13.37
CA ILE A 138 -24.54 -3.88 14.25
C ILE A 138 -25.09 -2.72 13.43
N ALA A 139 -24.32 -2.18 12.49
CA ALA A 139 -24.76 -1.08 11.63
C ALA A 139 -25.95 -1.47 10.76
N ASN A 140 -25.98 -2.71 10.23
CA ASN A 140 -27.11 -3.22 9.46
C ASN A 140 -28.35 -3.37 10.33
N TYR A 141 -28.19 -3.90 11.55
CA TYR A 141 -29.29 -4.01 12.52
C TYR A 141 -29.83 -2.63 12.90
N ALA A 142 -28.97 -1.66 13.20
CA ALA A 142 -29.35 -0.30 13.53
C ALA A 142 -30.17 0.35 12.40
N LYS A 143 -29.70 0.23 11.15
CA LYS A 143 -30.43 0.71 9.96
C LYS A 143 -31.79 0.05 9.81
N ALA A 144 -31.88 -1.27 9.98
CA ALA A 144 -33.14 -2.01 9.87
C ALA A 144 -34.15 -1.62 10.97
N ASN A 145 -33.66 -1.16 12.12
CA ASN A 145 -34.48 -0.74 13.26
C ASN A 145 -34.63 0.79 13.36
N ASN A 146 -34.27 1.55 12.33
CA ASN A 146 -34.32 3.02 12.31
C ASN A 146 -33.58 3.70 13.48
N ILE A 147 -32.50 3.07 13.94
CA ILE A 147 -31.61 3.64 14.95
C ILE A 147 -30.59 4.49 14.22
N SER A 148 -30.67 5.81 14.38
CA SER A 148 -29.72 6.79 13.84
C SER A 148 -29.21 7.69 14.95
N VAL A 149 -27.94 8.07 14.87
CA VAL A 149 -27.31 9.02 15.80
C VAL A 149 -26.97 10.28 15.02
N SER A 150 -27.33 11.43 15.56
CA SER A 150 -27.02 12.75 15.00
C SER A 150 -25.65 13.25 15.45
N ASP A 151 -25.02 14.12 14.64
CA ASP A 151 -23.73 14.73 14.99
C ASP A 151 -23.79 15.56 16.28
N GLN A 152 -24.98 16.06 16.64
CA GLN A 152 -25.18 16.85 17.84
C GLN A 152 -25.15 15.96 19.10
N GLU A 153 -25.86 14.84 19.09
CA GLU A 153 -25.83 13.85 20.18
C GLU A 153 -24.40 13.34 20.43
N VAL A 154 -23.63 13.12 19.37
CA VAL A 154 -22.21 12.74 19.49
C VAL A 154 -21.40 13.83 20.22
N LYS A 155 -21.58 15.10 19.85
CA LYS A 155 -20.81 16.20 20.45
C LYS A 155 -21.18 16.47 21.90
N GLU A 156 -22.43 16.20 22.30
CA GLU A 156 -22.88 16.36 23.68
C GLU A 156 -22.25 15.32 24.60
N GLU A 157 -22.03 14.08 24.12
CA GLU A 157 -21.39 13.02 24.90
C GLU A 157 -19.87 13.16 25.03
N PHE A 158 -19.20 13.88 24.12
CA PHE A 158 -17.74 14.07 24.12
C PHE A 158 -17.27 15.40 24.77
N GLN A 159 -18.17 16.19 25.37
CA GLN A 159 -17.84 17.41 26.13
C GLN A 159 -17.61 17.11 27.61
#